data_AF-A0A6U3A8R8-F1
#
_entry.id   AF-A0A6U3A8R8-F1
#
_cell.length_a   1.000
_cell.length_b   1.000
_cell.length_c   1.000
_cell.angle_alpha   90.00
_cell.angle_beta   90.00
_cell.angle_gamma   90.00
#
_symmetry.space_group_name_H-M   'P 1'
#
loop_
_entity.id
_entity.type
_entity.pdbx_description
1 polymer ?
#
loop_
_entity_poly.entity_id
_entity_poly.type
_entity_poly.pdbx_seq_one_letter_code
_entity_poly.pdbx_strand_id
1 'polypeptide(L)'
;MVKNYVEAAEIFFKDLVGYVPPGMAPAICTAFIEGGKYFTEWRNEFIGTLLMVVCTFSAGKWIGQDDMNIAWLSHAAGVVAADYFGGGQHVNPAVTMSMWALGKCSYTESYVRVSGQMAGGLVAFPLFHAVADALQMPPFGGPEFNTEDEDHSREAFLSEFGATFLLLWVVYLVNWEINFGTYHYLIKQTLTAAAVRALIEFFPTAGPAINPMLATTWAVWGSGDMSMPSHFMHYFVYWASPCLAAVAASIIYVIYAGGTIFGSSLPIGPFKGKSAKVKKH
;
A
#
# COMPACT_ATOMS: atom_id res chain seq x y z
N MET A 1 -16.19 30.00 36.18
CA MET A 1 -16.85 28.85 35.51
C MET A 1 -16.35 28.69 34.07
N VAL A 2 -16.44 29.71 33.22
CA VAL A 2 -15.93 29.66 31.81
C VAL A 2 -14.43 29.33 31.73
N LYS A 3 -13.59 29.94 32.58
CA LYS A 3 -12.13 29.70 32.60
C LYS A 3 -11.77 28.21 32.76
N ASN A 4 -12.40 27.52 33.70
CA ASN A 4 -12.14 26.10 33.96
C ASN A 4 -12.53 25.21 32.78
N TYR A 5 -13.60 25.55 32.05
CA TYR A 5 -13.99 24.81 30.84
C TYR A 5 -13.04 25.07 29.67
N VAL A 6 -12.51 26.29 29.55
CA VAL A 6 -11.49 26.61 28.53
C VAL A 6 -10.20 25.86 28.81
N GLU A 7 -9.72 25.83 30.05
CA GLU A 7 -8.52 25.08 30.44
C GLU A 7 -8.70 23.56 30.23
N ALA A 8 -9.86 23.01 30.60
CA ALA A 8 -10.16 21.59 30.36
C ALA A 8 -10.23 21.25 28.87
N ALA A 9 -10.83 22.13 28.05
CA ALA A 9 -10.86 21.96 26.61
C ALA A 9 -9.44 22.06 26.00
N GLU A 10 -8.61 22.99 26.47
CA GLU A 10 -7.23 23.14 26.01
C GLU A 10 -6.40 21.89 26.29
N ILE A 11 -6.51 21.33 27.51
CA ILE A 11 -5.84 20.07 27.88
C ILE A 11 -6.34 18.93 26.99
N PHE A 12 -7.67 18.78 26.86
CA PHE A 12 -8.27 17.76 26.00
C PHE A 12 -7.79 17.85 24.55
N PHE A 13 -7.74 19.06 23.97
CA PHE A 13 -7.26 19.24 22.60
C PHE A 13 -5.76 18.99 22.46
N LYS A 14 -4.95 19.37 23.45
CA LYS A 14 -3.51 19.06 23.47
C LYS A 14 -3.27 17.55 23.53
N ASP A 15 -3.99 16.85 24.41
CA ASP A 15 -3.89 15.40 24.55
C ASP A 15 -4.38 14.73 23.26
N LEU A 16 -5.55 15.13 22.74
CA LEU A 16 -6.10 14.60 21.49
C LEU A 16 -5.14 14.78 20.31
N VAL A 17 -4.53 15.97 20.16
CA VAL A 17 -3.55 16.23 19.10
C VAL A 17 -2.32 15.33 19.26
N GLY A 18 -1.89 15.03 20.50
CA GLY A 18 -0.82 14.07 20.76
C GLY A 18 -1.14 12.64 20.32
N TYR A 19 -2.42 12.29 20.15
CA TYR A 19 -2.86 10.99 19.65
C TYR A 19 -3.22 10.98 18.16
N VAL A 20 -3.16 12.12 17.46
CA VAL A 20 -3.45 12.21 16.03
C VAL A 20 -2.13 12.23 15.26
N PRO A 21 -1.78 11.14 14.54
CA PRO A 21 -0.54 11.10 13.78
C PRO A 21 -0.45 12.24 12.77
N PRO A 22 0.75 12.75 12.45
CA PRO A 22 0.93 13.78 11.45
C PRO A 22 0.41 13.28 10.11
N GLY A 23 -0.29 14.16 9.40
CA GLY A 23 -0.90 13.80 8.12
C GLY A 23 -2.28 13.14 8.23
N MET A 24 -2.73 12.70 9.42
CA MET A 24 -4.06 12.10 9.58
C MET A 24 -5.18 13.09 9.24
N ALA A 25 -5.16 14.28 9.83
CA ALA A 25 -6.17 15.31 9.57
C ALA A 25 -6.26 15.68 8.08
N PRO A 26 -5.15 16.05 7.38
CA PRO A 26 -5.24 16.31 5.95
C PRO A 26 -5.66 15.07 5.15
N ALA A 27 -5.24 13.85 5.52
CA ALA A 27 -5.66 12.62 4.86
C ALA A 27 -7.16 12.30 5.04
N ILE A 28 -7.80 12.74 6.13
CA ILE A 28 -9.26 12.63 6.28
C ILE A 28 -9.96 13.70 5.44
N CYS A 29 -9.42 14.92 5.39
CA CYS A 29 -9.99 16.01 4.61
C CYS A 29 -10.07 15.68 3.11
N THR A 30 -9.12 14.92 2.56
CA THR A 30 -9.14 14.50 1.15
C THR A 30 -10.35 13.63 0.80
N ALA A 31 -10.94 12.91 1.76
CA ALA A 31 -12.14 12.10 1.55
C ALA A 31 -13.35 12.93 1.08
N PHE A 32 -13.32 14.25 1.32
CA PHE A 32 -14.38 15.21 0.98
C PHE A 32 -14.04 16.08 -0.24
N ILE A 33 -12.93 15.83 -0.93
CA ILE A 33 -12.61 16.50 -2.20
C ILE A 33 -13.73 16.28 -3.22
N GLU A 34 -14.01 17.32 -4.03
CA GLU A 34 -15.11 17.33 -5.00
C GLU A 34 -16.47 16.96 -4.36
N GLY A 35 -16.70 17.40 -3.12
CA GLY A 35 -17.96 17.13 -2.40
C GLY A 35 -18.10 15.66 -1.97
N GLY A 36 -17.00 14.94 -1.81
CA GLY A 36 -17.01 13.53 -1.40
C GLY A 36 -17.27 12.55 -2.54
N LYS A 37 -17.11 12.97 -3.79
CA LYS A 37 -17.25 12.11 -4.98
C LYS A 37 -16.43 10.83 -4.87
N TYR A 38 -15.25 10.91 -4.26
CA TYR A 38 -14.30 9.80 -4.10
C TYR A 38 -14.29 9.19 -2.68
N PHE A 39 -15.33 9.45 -1.88
CA PHE A 39 -15.38 9.01 -0.49
C PHE A 39 -15.39 7.48 -0.37
N THR A 40 -16.02 6.78 -1.31
CA THR A 40 -16.08 5.31 -1.31
C THR A 40 -14.70 4.72 -1.51
N GLU A 41 -13.94 5.24 -2.47
CA GLU A 41 -12.56 4.85 -2.76
C GLU A 41 -11.68 5.11 -1.54
N TRP A 42 -11.76 6.31 -0.95
CA TRP A 42 -11.03 6.63 0.28
C TRP A 42 -11.30 5.62 1.41
N ARG A 43 -12.58 5.35 1.69
CA ARG A 43 -13.02 4.43 2.75
C ARG A 43 -12.53 3.00 2.49
N ASN A 44 -12.64 2.55 1.25
CA ASN A 44 -12.24 1.19 0.89
C ASN A 44 -10.73 1.05 1.08
N GLU A 45 -9.93 1.99 0.58
CA GLU A 45 -8.48 1.98 0.80
C GLU A 45 -8.09 2.04 2.28
N PHE A 46 -8.79 2.85 3.09
CA PHE A 46 -8.59 2.92 4.54
C PHE A 46 -8.83 1.58 5.25
N ILE A 47 -10.00 0.96 5.02
CA ILE A 47 -10.37 -0.34 5.62
C ILE A 47 -9.43 -1.43 5.11
N GLY A 48 -9.12 -1.39 3.82
CA GLY A 48 -8.22 -2.31 3.18
C GLY A 48 -6.83 -2.32 3.78
N THR A 49 -6.28 -1.13 4.03
CA THR A 49 -4.99 -1.00 4.69
C THR A 49 -5.02 -1.54 6.11
N LEU A 50 -6.09 -1.29 6.90
CA LEU A 50 -6.23 -1.88 8.24
C LEU A 50 -6.19 -3.42 8.20
N LEU A 51 -6.96 -4.03 7.30
CA LEU A 51 -7.00 -5.48 7.11
C LEU A 51 -5.65 -6.03 6.65
N MET A 52 -5.01 -5.36 5.71
CA MET A 52 -3.70 -5.77 5.18
C MET A 52 -2.63 -5.71 6.29
N VAL A 53 -2.59 -4.64 7.09
CA VAL A 53 -1.59 -4.49 8.16
C VAL A 53 -1.77 -5.57 9.22
N VAL A 54 -2.99 -5.76 9.75
CA VAL A 54 -3.19 -6.81 10.78
C VAL A 54 -2.82 -8.17 10.24
N CYS A 55 -3.32 -8.57 9.07
CA CYS A 55 -3.09 -9.90 8.55
C CYS A 55 -1.64 -10.16 8.11
N THR A 56 -0.88 -9.13 7.76
CA THR A 56 0.52 -9.26 7.33
C THR A 56 1.49 -9.25 8.50
N PHE A 57 1.30 -8.36 9.48
CA PHE A 57 2.24 -8.17 10.59
C PHE A 57 1.88 -8.98 11.84
N SER A 58 0.61 -9.37 12.03
CA SER A 58 0.23 -10.25 13.15
C SER A 58 0.56 -11.72 12.94
N ALA A 59 0.65 -12.13 11.68
CA ALA A 59 1.02 -13.48 11.33
C ALA A 59 2.51 -13.71 11.61
N GLY A 60 2.83 -14.84 12.22
CA GLY A 60 4.19 -15.16 12.65
C GLY A 60 4.62 -14.52 13.97
N LYS A 61 4.00 -13.45 14.47
CA LYS A 61 4.29 -12.95 15.83
C LYS A 61 3.23 -13.31 16.86
N TRP A 62 1.96 -13.19 16.48
CA TRP A 62 0.85 -13.50 17.40
C TRP A 62 0.20 -14.82 17.03
N ILE A 63 0.05 -15.07 15.73
CA ILE A 63 -0.61 -16.25 15.20
C ILE A 63 0.47 -17.11 14.55
N GLY A 64 0.71 -18.29 15.10
CA GLY A 64 1.65 -19.27 14.55
C GLY A 64 3.13 -19.11 14.94
N GLN A 65 3.53 -18.04 15.65
CA GLN A 65 4.87 -17.82 16.22
C GLN A 65 6.03 -18.36 15.36
N ASP A 66 6.41 -17.59 14.34
CA ASP A 66 7.44 -17.83 13.34
C ASP A 66 7.17 -19.04 12.41
N ASP A 67 5.96 -19.61 12.43
CA ASP A 67 5.50 -20.56 11.40
C ASP A 67 5.24 -19.85 10.06
N MET A 68 6.06 -20.20 9.08
CA MET A 68 6.00 -19.64 7.74
C MET A 68 4.68 -19.96 7.02
N ASN A 69 4.12 -21.16 7.18
CA ASN A 69 2.85 -21.51 6.52
C ASN A 69 1.71 -20.65 7.03
N ILE A 70 1.68 -20.38 8.34
CA ILE A 70 0.68 -19.51 8.95
C ILE A 70 0.87 -18.06 8.50
N ALA A 71 2.11 -17.58 8.39
CA ALA A 71 2.42 -16.25 7.86
C ALA A 71 1.88 -16.08 6.42
N TRP A 72 2.13 -17.06 5.56
CA TRP A 72 1.65 -17.05 4.18
C TRP A 72 0.12 -17.12 4.09
N LEU A 73 -0.52 -17.99 4.86
CA LEU A 73 -1.97 -18.14 4.87
C LEU A 73 -2.68 -16.88 5.39
N SER A 74 -2.19 -16.30 6.48
CA SER A 74 -2.76 -15.09 7.06
C SER A 74 -2.60 -13.90 6.10
N HIS A 75 -1.43 -13.75 5.48
CA HIS A 75 -1.23 -12.71 4.46
C HIS A 75 -2.19 -12.89 3.28
N ALA A 76 -2.35 -14.13 2.77
CA ALA A 76 -3.30 -14.43 1.70
C ALA A 76 -4.75 -14.12 2.09
N ALA A 77 -5.16 -14.51 3.29
CA ALA A 77 -6.48 -14.17 3.82
C ALA A 77 -6.67 -12.65 3.93
N GLY A 78 -5.65 -11.92 4.38
CA GLY A 78 -5.62 -10.47 4.44
C GLY A 78 -5.86 -9.83 3.09
N VAL A 79 -5.05 -10.17 2.08
CA VAL A 79 -5.16 -9.63 0.72
C VAL A 79 -6.52 -9.95 0.08
N VAL A 80 -7.03 -11.18 0.23
CA VAL A 80 -8.33 -11.57 -0.31
C VAL A 80 -9.46 -10.81 0.40
N ALA A 81 -9.45 -10.74 1.74
CA ALA A 81 -10.48 -10.04 2.50
C ALA A 81 -10.49 -8.53 2.19
N ALA A 82 -9.29 -7.94 2.16
CA ALA A 82 -9.01 -6.60 1.73
C ALA A 82 -9.69 -6.32 0.36
N ASP A 83 -9.33 -7.08 -0.68
CA ASP A 83 -9.91 -6.89 -2.01
C ASP A 83 -11.42 -7.14 -2.07
N TYR A 84 -11.92 -8.16 -1.37
CA TYR A 84 -13.33 -8.56 -1.38
C TYR A 84 -14.24 -7.50 -0.74
N PHE A 85 -13.86 -6.99 0.43
CA PHE A 85 -14.65 -5.96 1.12
C PHE A 85 -14.46 -4.57 0.51
N GLY A 86 -13.27 -4.28 -0.04
CA GLY A 86 -12.93 -3.01 -0.67
C GLY A 86 -13.34 -2.89 -2.14
N GLY A 87 -13.72 -3.99 -2.80
CA GLY A 87 -14.18 -3.99 -4.19
C GLY A 87 -13.11 -3.61 -5.22
N GLY A 88 -11.87 -4.08 -5.07
CA GLY A 88 -10.77 -3.76 -5.99
C GLY A 88 -9.87 -2.62 -5.53
N GLN A 89 -9.59 -2.55 -4.24
CA GLN A 89 -8.68 -1.57 -3.64
C GLN A 89 -7.21 -1.84 -3.98
N HIS A 90 -6.40 -0.79 -3.97
CA HIS A 90 -4.98 -0.89 -4.27
C HIS A 90 -4.14 -1.17 -3.02
N VAL A 91 -4.52 -0.60 -1.88
CA VAL A 91 -3.85 -0.62 -0.55
C VAL A 91 -2.36 -0.26 -0.57
N ASN A 92 -1.91 0.31 -1.67
CA ASN A 92 -0.51 0.52 -1.99
C ASN A 92 -0.36 1.73 -2.94
N PRO A 93 0.38 2.78 -2.54
CA PRO A 93 0.56 3.96 -3.37
C PRO A 93 1.27 3.67 -4.70
N ALA A 94 2.19 2.71 -4.75
CA ALA A 94 2.87 2.32 -5.99
C ALA A 94 1.92 1.62 -6.97
N VAL A 95 1.02 0.76 -6.47
CA VAL A 95 -0.05 0.19 -7.30
C VAL A 95 -0.98 1.29 -7.81
N THR A 96 -1.32 2.25 -6.96
CA THR A 96 -2.15 3.40 -7.35
C THR A 96 -1.47 4.28 -8.42
N MET A 97 -0.16 4.48 -8.30
CA MET A 97 0.66 5.16 -9.31
C MET A 97 0.59 4.44 -10.66
N SER A 98 0.71 3.11 -10.67
CA SER A 98 0.53 2.30 -11.89
C SER A 98 -0.88 2.44 -12.48
N MET A 99 -1.93 2.35 -11.66
CA MET A 99 -3.31 2.49 -12.12
C MET A 99 -3.58 3.88 -12.70
N TRP A 100 -3.01 4.93 -12.11
CA TRP A 100 -3.07 6.28 -12.67
C TRP A 100 -2.30 6.38 -13.99
N ALA A 101 -1.08 5.84 -14.04
CA ALA A 101 -0.25 5.82 -15.25
C ALA A 101 -0.94 5.10 -16.41
N LEU A 102 -1.68 4.03 -16.15
CA LEU A 102 -2.43 3.27 -17.14
C LEU A 102 -3.83 3.85 -17.45
N GLY A 103 -4.18 5.00 -16.87
CA GLY A 103 -5.47 5.66 -17.05
C GLY A 103 -6.66 4.89 -16.47
N LYS A 104 -6.42 4.02 -15.48
CA LYS A 104 -7.46 3.26 -14.76
C LYS A 104 -8.13 4.05 -13.65
N CYS A 105 -7.48 5.09 -13.15
CA CYS A 105 -8.07 6.07 -12.26
C CYS A 105 -7.62 7.49 -12.65
N SER A 106 -8.41 8.48 -12.28
CA SER A 106 -8.05 9.89 -12.47
C SER A 106 -6.95 10.33 -11.49
N TYR A 107 -6.29 11.46 -11.74
CA TYR A 107 -5.31 12.02 -10.79
C TYR A 107 -5.95 12.34 -9.43
N THR A 108 -7.16 12.92 -9.41
CA THR A 108 -7.86 13.23 -8.16
C THR A 108 -8.21 11.95 -7.40
N GLU A 109 -8.72 10.93 -8.09
CA GLU A 109 -9.01 9.63 -7.48
C GLU A 109 -7.75 8.96 -6.95
N SER A 110 -6.64 8.98 -7.70
CA SER A 110 -5.37 8.39 -7.27
C SER A 110 -4.83 9.06 -6.00
N TYR A 111 -4.90 10.39 -5.92
CA TYR A 111 -4.56 11.15 -4.74
C TYR A 111 -5.45 10.79 -3.53
N VAL A 112 -6.77 10.72 -3.72
CA VAL A 112 -7.72 10.34 -2.65
C VAL A 112 -7.45 8.91 -2.18
N ARG A 113 -7.18 7.97 -3.08
CA ARG A 113 -6.83 6.59 -2.72
C ARG A 113 -5.57 6.52 -1.88
N VAL A 114 -4.48 7.18 -2.32
CA VAL A 114 -3.21 7.23 -1.56
C VAL A 114 -3.43 7.82 -0.17
N SER A 115 -4.25 8.87 -0.05
CA SER A 115 -4.56 9.44 1.26
C SER A 115 -5.34 8.50 2.17
N GLY A 116 -6.31 7.73 1.64
CA GLY A 116 -7.02 6.69 2.39
C GLY A 116 -6.08 5.59 2.87
N GLN A 117 -5.14 5.16 2.02
CA GLN A 117 -4.09 4.20 2.39
C GLN A 117 -3.24 4.74 3.54
N MET A 118 -2.74 5.97 3.42
CA MET A 118 -1.93 6.61 4.45
C MET A 118 -2.69 6.73 5.77
N ALA A 119 -3.94 7.20 5.75
CA ALA A 119 -4.78 7.26 6.94
C ALA A 119 -4.98 5.87 7.57
N GLY A 120 -5.23 4.84 6.75
CA GLY A 120 -5.36 3.47 7.22
C GLY A 120 -4.10 2.98 7.95
N GLY A 121 -2.91 3.23 7.38
CA GLY A 121 -1.64 2.81 8.00
C GLY A 121 -1.33 3.58 9.28
N LEU A 122 -1.58 4.89 9.28
CA LEU A 122 -1.41 5.75 10.46
C LEU A 122 -2.33 5.35 11.62
N VAL A 123 -3.49 4.74 11.34
CA VAL A 123 -4.34 4.14 12.39
C VAL A 123 -3.88 2.72 12.74
N ALA A 124 -3.54 1.90 11.73
CA ALA A 124 -3.32 0.47 11.90
C ALA A 124 -2.20 0.17 12.90
N PHE A 125 -1.01 0.75 12.70
CA PHE A 125 0.16 0.47 13.55
C PHE A 125 -0.07 0.81 15.04
N PRO A 126 -0.48 2.03 15.42
CA PRO A 126 -0.76 2.33 16.82
C PRO A 126 -1.91 1.50 17.39
N LEU A 127 -2.99 1.28 16.62
CA LEU A 127 -4.14 0.50 17.06
C LEU A 127 -3.73 -0.93 17.42
N PHE A 128 -3.04 -1.61 16.49
CA PHE A 128 -2.67 -3.00 16.73
C PHE A 128 -1.53 -3.11 17.74
N HIS A 129 -0.64 -2.11 17.88
CA HIS A 129 0.31 -2.10 18.98
C HIS A 129 -0.39 -2.01 20.35
N ALA A 130 -1.40 -1.14 20.50
CA ALA A 130 -2.19 -1.06 21.72
C ALA A 130 -2.92 -2.38 22.04
N VAL A 131 -3.38 -3.09 21.02
CA VAL A 131 -3.94 -4.45 21.18
C VAL A 131 -2.87 -5.44 21.64
N ALA A 132 -1.64 -5.36 21.10
CA ALA A 132 -0.51 -6.18 21.54
C ALA A 132 -0.24 -6.00 23.03
N ASP A 133 -0.12 -4.75 23.46
CA ASP A 133 0.20 -4.39 24.84
C ASP A 133 -0.91 -4.85 25.80
N ALA A 134 -2.16 -4.59 25.43
CA ALA A 134 -3.33 -5.00 26.22
C ALA A 134 -3.41 -6.53 26.41
N LEU A 135 -2.92 -7.29 25.43
CA LEU A 135 -2.91 -8.76 25.45
C LEU A 135 -1.55 -9.36 25.82
N GLN A 136 -0.56 -8.55 26.20
CA GLN A 136 0.81 -8.98 26.51
C GLN A 136 1.47 -9.80 25.39
N MET A 137 1.19 -9.45 24.14
CA MET A 137 1.74 -10.10 22.97
C MET A 137 3.06 -9.44 22.53
N PRO A 138 3.94 -10.15 21.80
CA PRO A 138 5.15 -9.54 21.25
C PRO A 138 4.82 -8.34 20.34
N PRO A 139 5.62 -7.26 20.35
CA PRO A 139 5.41 -6.13 19.47
C PRO A 139 5.65 -6.50 18.00
N PHE A 140 4.99 -5.78 17.09
CA PHE A 140 5.28 -5.89 15.66
C PHE A 140 6.58 -5.19 15.30
N GLY A 141 7.20 -5.66 14.22
CA GLY A 141 8.17 -4.87 13.46
C GLY A 141 7.55 -4.32 12.18
N GLY A 142 8.33 -3.56 11.43
CA GLY A 142 7.95 -3.07 10.11
C GLY A 142 9.16 -2.90 9.19
N PRO A 143 8.94 -2.37 7.97
CA PRO A 143 10.01 -2.14 7.01
C PRO A 143 11.02 -1.12 7.53
N GLU A 144 12.28 -1.52 7.61
CA GLU A 144 13.39 -0.67 8.03
C GLU A 144 14.65 -0.99 7.23
N PHE A 145 15.50 0.01 7.06
CA PHE A 145 16.85 -0.13 6.50
C PHE A 145 17.78 0.88 7.19
N ASN A 146 19.09 0.64 7.10
CA ASN A 146 20.06 1.59 7.62
C ASN A 146 20.12 2.85 6.73
N THR A 147 19.53 3.96 7.20
CA THR A 147 19.51 5.25 6.49
C THR A 147 20.82 6.04 6.57
N GLU A 148 21.74 5.66 7.45
CA GLU A 148 23.05 6.33 7.61
C GLU A 148 24.11 5.79 6.64
N ASP A 149 23.88 4.59 6.10
CA ASP A 149 24.75 3.95 5.12
C ASP A 149 24.21 4.18 3.69
N GLU A 150 24.93 4.98 2.91
CA GLU A 150 24.55 5.30 1.54
C GLU A 150 24.55 4.08 0.62
N ASP A 151 25.51 3.15 0.80
CA ASP A 151 25.59 1.96 -0.05
C ASP A 151 24.43 1.02 0.25
N HIS A 152 24.09 0.85 1.54
CA HIS A 152 22.90 0.12 1.94
C HIS A 152 21.61 0.78 1.43
N SER A 153 21.53 2.11 1.42
CA SER A 153 20.38 2.85 0.85
C SER A 153 20.22 2.60 -0.65
N ARG A 154 21.31 2.47 -1.41
CA ARG A 154 21.29 2.15 -2.85
C ARG A 154 20.82 0.73 -3.09
N GLU A 155 21.31 -0.23 -2.30
CA GLU A 155 20.85 -1.62 -2.35
C GLU A 155 19.37 -1.73 -2.01
N ALA A 156 18.92 -1.03 -0.96
CA ALA A 156 17.51 -0.94 -0.57
C ALA A 156 16.65 -0.35 -1.70
N PHE A 157 17.11 0.73 -2.35
CA PHE A 157 16.43 1.32 -3.50
C PHE A 157 16.24 0.30 -4.64
N LEU A 158 17.31 -0.41 -5.02
CA LEU A 158 17.26 -1.41 -6.10
C LEU A 158 16.38 -2.60 -5.73
N SER A 159 16.42 -3.03 -4.46
CA SER A 159 15.56 -4.09 -3.93
C SER A 159 14.09 -3.72 -4.03
N GLU A 160 13.69 -2.55 -3.51
CA GLU A 160 12.33 -2.02 -3.60
C GLU A 160 11.86 -1.84 -5.05
N PHE A 161 12.77 -1.42 -5.94
CA PHE A 161 12.46 -1.19 -7.35
C PHE A 161 12.14 -2.51 -8.03
N GLY A 162 13.04 -3.49 -7.88
CA GLY A 162 12.89 -4.82 -8.47
C GLY A 162 11.66 -5.53 -7.95
N ALA A 163 11.45 -5.52 -6.63
CA ALA A 163 10.30 -6.16 -6.00
C ALA A 163 8.98 -5.52 -6.44
N THR A 164 8.88 -4.18 -6.45
CA THR A 164 7.67 -3.47 -6.90
C THR A 164 7.41 -3.67 -8.40
N PHE A 165 8.47 -3.70 -9.22
CA PHE A 165 8.35 -3.98 -10.65
C PHE A 165 7.76 -5.36 -10.91
N LEU A 166 8.27 -6.40 -10.23
CA LEU A 166 7.78 -7.77 -10.33
C LEU A 166 6.35 -7.90 -9.78
N LEU A 167 6.04 -7.22 -8.66
CA LEU A 167 4.69 -7.17 -8.11
C LEU A 167 3.68 -6.71 -9.17
N LEU A 168 3.97 -5.62 -9.87
CA LEU A 168 3.03 -5.08 -10.85
C LEU A 168 2.90 -5.96 -12.09
N TRP A 169 3.97 -6.63 -12.51
CA TRP A 169 3.87 -7.66 -13.54
C TRP A 169 2.97 -8.82 -13.11
N VAL A 170 3.06 -9.27 -11.87
CA VAL A 170 2.13 -10.27 -11.34
C VAL A 170 0.72 -9.74 -11.36
N VAL A 171 0.49 -8.50 -10.92
CA VAL A 171 -0.84 -7.86 -10.98
C VAL A 171 -1.38 -7.90 -12.41
N TYR A 172 -0.62 -7.42 -13.40
CA TYR A 172 -1.06 -7.40 -14.79
C TYR A 172 -1.34 -8.80 -15.33
N LEU A 173 -0.41 -9.74 -15.13
CA LEU A 173 -0.55 -11.10 -15.65
C LEU A 173 -1.74 -11.83 -15.03
N VAL A 174 -1.81 -11.85 -13.71
CA VAL A 174 -2.78 -12.64 -12.95
C VAL A 174 -4.16 -12.01 -12.97
N ASN A 175 -4.25 -10.67 -12.97
CA ASN A 175 -5.55 -9.98 -12.96
C ASN A 175 -6.09 -9.63 -14.34
N TRP A 176 -5.24 -9.44 -15.36
CA TRP A 176 -5.70 -8.96 -16.68
C TRP A 176 -5.43 -9.93 -17.83
N GLU A 177 -4.36 -10.72 -17.77
CA GLU A 177 -3.95 -11.57 -18.89
C GLU A 177 -4.49 -12.99 -18.79
N ILE A 178 -4.51 -13.56 -17.59
CA ILE A 178 -4.89 -14.96 -17.36
C ILE A 178 -6.34 -15.05 -16.90
N ASN A 179 -7.11 -15.93 -17.54
CA ASN A 179 -8.46 -16.26 -17.13
C ASN A 179 -8.48 -17.66 -16.50
N PHE A 180 -8.95 -17.79 -15.26
CA PHE A 180 -9.02 -19.08 -14.54
C PHE A 180 -10.45 -19.66 -14.48
N GLY A 181 -11.33 -19.24 -15.39
CA GLY A 181 -12.69 -19.76 -15.50
C GLY A 181 -13.55 -19.46 -14.27
N THR A 182 -14.29 -20.47 -13.79
CA THR A 182 -15.28 -20.33 -12.71
C THR A 182 -14.69 -19.80 -11.40
N TYR A 183 -13.44 -20.15 -11.09
CA TYR A 183 -12.78 -19.76 -9.84
C TYR A 183 -11.82 -18.57 -10.03
N HIS A 184 -12.00 -17.79 -11.10
CA HIS A 184 -11.09 -16.72 -11.48
C HIS A 184 -10.76 -15.75 -10.34
N TYR A 185 -11.76 -15.32 -9.57
CA TYR A 185 -11.54 -14.39 -8.45
C TYR A 185 -10.65 -14.98 -7.33
N LEU A 186 -10.99 -16.16 -6.83
CA LEU A 186 -10.26 -16.75 -5.69
C LEU A 186 -8.83 -17.12 -6.09
N ILE A 187 -8.66 -17.72 -7.27
CA ILE A 187 -7.34 -18.12 -7.78
C ILE A 187 -6.47 -16.88 -8.00
N LYS A 188 -6.98 -15.85 -8.68
CA LYS A 188 -6.15 -14.67 -8.99
C LYS A 188 -5.69 -13.95 -7.72
N GLN A 189 -6.58 -13.76 -6.73
CA GLN A 189 -6.23 -13.05 -5.51
C GLN A 189 -5.26 -13.85 -4.63
N THR A 190 -5.44 -15.18 -4.56
CA THR A 190 -4.53 -16.04 -3.79
C THR A 190 -3.15 -16.09 -4.43
N LEU A 191 -3.05 -16.14 -5.77
CA LEU A 191 -1.78 -16.08 -6.49
C LEU A 191 -1.10 -14.72 -6.36
N THR A 192 -1.87 -13.61 -6.42
CA THR A 192 -1.32 -12.28 -6.15
C THR A 192 -0.76 -12.20 -4.73
N ALA A 193 -1.49 -12.69 -3.72
CA ALA A 193 -1.01 -12.67 -2.34
C ALA A 193 0.23 -13.54 -2.12
N ALA A 194 0.26 -14.75 -2.70
CA ALA A 194 1.43 -15.63 -2.64
C ALA A 194 2.66 -14.97 -3.28
N ALA A 195 2.49 -14.27 -4.41
CA ALA A 195 3.57 -13.54 -5.06
C ALA A 195 4.04 -12.33 -4.25
N VAL A 196 3.12 -11.55 -3.67
CA VAL A 196 3.45 -10.44 -2.75
C VAL A 196 4.33 -10.97 -1.61
N ARG A 197 3.91 -12.07 -0.98
CA ARG A 197 4.67 -12.69 0.12
C ARG A 197 6.04 -13.20 -0.32
N ALA A 198 6.12 -13.86 -1.47
CA ALA A 198 7.38 -14.31 -2.04
C ALA A 198 8.34 -13.14 -2.27
N LEU A 199 7.85 -12.03 -2.83
CA LEU A 199 8.65 -10.84 -3.07
C LEU A 199 9.15 -10.22 -1.77
N ILE A 200 8.32 -10.23 -0.72
CA ILE A 200 8.74 -9.76 0.61
C ILE A 200 9.88 -10.63 1.18
N GLU A 201 9.86 -11.94 0.94
CA GLU A 201 10.88 -12.84 1.47
C GLU A 201 12.17 -12.85 0.63
N PHE A 202 12.06 -12.67 -0.70
CA PHE A 202 13.21 -12.72 -1.61
C PHE A 202 13.94 -11.38 -1.79
N PHE A 203 13.36 -10.25 -1.37
CA PHE A 203 13.96 -8.92 -1.49
C PHE A 203 14.24 -8.25 -0.13
N PRO A 204 14.84 -8.93 0.87
CA PRO A 204 14.77 -8.56 2.28
C PRO A 204 15.50 -7.26 2.67
N THR A 205 16.32 -6.69 1.79
CA THR A 205 17.29 -5.62 2.11
C THR A 205 16.69 -4.40 2.82
N ALA A 206 15.45 -4.03 2.50
CA ALA A 206 14.77 -2.88 3.11
C ALA A 206 13.59 -3.29 4.02
N GLY A 207 13.52 -4.57 4.42
CA GLY A 207 12.30 -5.16 4.96
C GLY A 207 11.15 -4.99 3.97
N PRO A 208 11.33 -5.46 2.71
CA PRO A 208 10.72 -4.97 1.47
C PRO A 208 9.28 -4.56 1.70
N ALA A 209 9.09 -3.25 1.80
CA ALA A 209 7.78 -2.69 1.99
C ALA A 209 6.94 -2.93 0.74
N ILE A 210 7.56 -2.79 -0.45
CA ILE A 210 6.94 -2.77 -1.78
C ILE A 210 5.70 -1.88 -1.86
N ASN A 211 5.57 -0.98 -0.88
CA ASN A 211 4.39 -0.25 -0.51
C ASN A 211 4.82 1.00 0.27
N PRO A 212 4.86 2.17 -0.39
CA PRO A 212 5.30 3.42 0.25
C PRO A 212 4.56 3.77 1.54
N MET A 213 3.27 3.40 1.61
CA MET A 213 2.44 3.66 2.78
C MET A 213 2.88 2.82 3.98
N LEU A 214 3.18 1.52 3.78
CA LEU A 214 3.60 0.66 4.90
C LEU A 214 4.87 1.18 5.56
N ALA A 215 5.91 1.44 4.77
CA ALA A 215 7.17 1.94 5.30
C ALA A 215 7.02 3.30 6.00
N THR A 216 6.25 4.22 5.40
CA THR A 216 6.12 5.57 5.95
C THR A 216 5.29 5.59 7.22
N THR A 217 4.16 4.88 7.25
CA THR A 217 3.31 4.85 8.43
C THR A 217 3.93 4.02 9.56
N TRP A 218 4.72 2.99 9.23
CA TRP A 218 5.60 2.34 10.20
C TRP A 218 6.63 3.30 10.76
N ALA A 219 7.38 4.02 9.91
CA ALA A 219 8.41 4.95 10.38
C ALA A 219 7.83 6.10 11.23
N VAL A 220 6.64 6.59 10.90
CA VAL A 220 5.91 7.54 11.77
C VAL A 220 5.66 6.93 13.14
N TRP A 221 5.11 5.73 13.21
CA TRP A 221 4.87 5.07 14.49
C TRP A 221 6.17 4.73 15.25
N GLY A 222 7.12 4.11 14.57
CA GLY A 222 8.39 3.61 15.10
C GLY A 222 9.35 4.70 15.58
N SER A 223 9.15 5.95 15.16
CA SER A 223 9.87 7.11 15.71
C SER A 223 9.65 7.31 17.22
N GLY A 224 8.53 6.80 17.76
CA GLY A 224 8.14 6.95 19.16
C GLY A 224 7.52 8.31 19.51
N ASP A 225 7.75 9.35 18.70
CA ASP A 225 7.15 10.68 18.84
C ASP A 225 6.09 10.98 17.77
N MET A 226 5.74 9.98 16.96
CA MET A 226 4.85 10.11 15.81
C MET A 226 5.31 11.18 14.82
N SER A 227 6.62 11.41 14.63
CA SER A 227 7.10 12.39 13.65
C SER A 227 7.17 11.81 12.23
N MET A 228 7.07 12.68 11.23
CA MET A 228 7.34 12.27 9.84
C MET A 228 8.82 11.95 9.66
N PRO A 229 9.19 10.97 8.81
CA PRO A 229 10.58 10.67 8.51
C PRO A 229 11.33 11.93 8.06
N SER A 230 12.43 12.26 8.74
CA SER A 230 13.24 13.45 8.43
C SER A 230 14.33 13.15 7.39
N HIS A 231 14.77 11.90 7.29
CA HIS A 231 15.83 11.48 6.39
C HIS A 231 15.30 11.35 4.95
N PHE A 232 15.90 12.10 4.02
CA PHE A 232 15.57 12.05 2.60
C PHE A 232 15.65 10.63 2.02
N MET A 233 16.60 9.81 2.49
CA MET A 233 16.78 8.44 2.01
C MET A 233 15.53 7.58 2.22
N HIS A 234 14.73 7.83 3.27
CA HIS A 234 13.45 7.15 3.46
C HIS A 234 12.53 7.33 2.25
N TYR A 235 12.34 8.57 1.80
CA TYR A 235 11.47 8.88 0.66
C TYR A 235 12.09 8.42 -0.66
N PHE A 236 13.41 8.50 -0.78
CA PHE A 236 14.10 8.02 -1.98
C PHE A 236 13.91 6.50 -2.16
N VAL A 237 14.10 5.73 -1.10
CA VAL A 237 13.96 4.26 -1.11
C VAL A 237 12.48 3.85 -1.18
N TYR A 238 11.62 4.34 -0.28
CA TYR A 238 10.26 3.81 -0.16
C TYR A 238 9.22 4.50 -1.01
N TRP A 239 9.47 5.71 -1.54
CA TRP A 239 8.53 6.39 -2.45
C TRP A 239 9.04 6.46 -3.87
N ALA A 240 10.25 6.98 -4.09
CA ALA A 240 10.75 7.19 -5.44
C ALA A 240 10.97 5.86 -6.16
N SER A 241 11.64 4.89 -5.52
CA SER A 241 11.90 3.58 -6.15
C SER A 241 10.60 2.82 -6.52
N PRO A 242 9.65 2.55 -5.60
CA PRO A 242 8.40 1.87 -5.96
C PRO A 242 7.57 2.62 -7.00
N CYS A 243 7.50 3.95 -6.96
CA CYS A 243 6.77 4.73 -7.96
C CYS A 243 7.44 4.68 -9.34
N LEU A 244 8.78 4.75 -9.41
CA LEU A 244 9.52 4.60 -10.65
C LEU A 244 9.35 3.20 -11.24
N ALA A 245 9.40 2.16 -10.39
CA ALA A 245 9.10 0.79 -10.78
C ALA A 245 7.67 0.67 -11.33
N ALA A 246 6.71 1.36 -10.72
CA ALA A 246 5.33 1.38 -11.17
C ALA A 246 5.12 1.99 -12.55
N VAL A 247 5.77 3.13 -12.81
CA VAL A 247 5.75 3.76 -14.13
C VAL A 247 6.47 2.87 -15.15
N ALA A 248 7.64 2.32 -14.81
CA ALA A 248 8.39 1.43 -15.70
C ALA A 248 7.59 0.17 -16.08
N ALA A 249 7.00 -0.51 -15.10
CA ALA A 249 6.14 -1.68 -15.36
C ALA A 249 4.94 -1.31 -16.24
N SER A 250 4.31 -0.16 -15.99
CA SER A 250 3.18 0.35 -16.78
C SER A 250 3.58 0.62 -18.24
N ILE A 251 4.74 1.25 -18.48
CA ILE A 251 5.26 1.51 -19.83
C ILE A 251 5.45 0.19 -20.59
N ILE A 252 6.12 -0.79 -19.98
CA ILE A 252 6.39 -2.06 -20.66
C ILE A 252 5.07 -2.82 -20.89
N TYR A 253 4.13 -2.76 -19.96
CA TYR A 253 2.81 -3.35 -20.16
C TYR A 253 2.05 -2.69 -21.32
N VAL A 254 2.10 -1.36 -21.48
CA VAL A 254 1.51 -0.66 -22.63
C VAL A 254 2.19 -1.06 -23.94
N ILE A 255 3.52 -1.23 -23.95
CA ILE A 255 4.25 -1.74 -25.12
C ILE A 255 3.80 -3.16 -25.48
N TYR A 256 3.54 -4.00 -24.47
CA TYR A 256 3.09 -5.38 -24.65
C TYR A 256 1.62 -5.46 -25.09
N ALA A 257 0.69 -4.99 -24.26
CA ALA A 257 -0.76 -5.18 -24.41
C ALA A 257 -1.47 -4.01 -25.12
N GLY A 258 -0.82 -2.85 -25.21
CA GLY A 258 -1.38 -1.62 -25.77
C GLY A 258 -2.04 -0.72 -24.72
N GLY A 259 -2.60 0.39 -25.18
CA GLY A 259 -3.23 1.40 -24.33
C GLY A 259 -2.46 2.71 -24.34
N THR A 260 -2.51 3.44 -23.23
CA THR A 260 -1.86 4.75 -23.06
C THR A 260 -1.11 4.80 -21.75
N ILE A 261 -0.02 5.56 -21.71
CA ILE A 261 0.65 5.98 -20.48
C ILE A 261 0.35 7.45 -20.23
N PHE A 262 -0.23 7.80 -19.08
CA PHE A 262 -0.70 9.15 -18.75
C PHE A 262 -1.53 9.80 -19.87
N GLY A 263 -2.43 9.02 -20.49
CA GLY A 263 -3.27 9.46 -21.61
C GLY A 263 -2.56 9.60 -22.96
N SER A 264 -1.26 9.32 -23.04
CA SER A 264 -0.46 9.38 -24.28
C SER A 264 -0.18 7.98 -24.83
N SER A 265 -0.32 7.81 -26.14
CA SER A 265 0.07 6.58 -26.83
C SER A 265 1.58 6.48 -27.00
N LEU A 266 2.14 5.28 -26.88
CA LEU A 266 3.56 5.04 -27.15
C LEU A 266 3.81 4.79 -28.65
N PRO A 267 4.98 5.19 -29.20
CA PRO A 267 5.33 4.93 -30.60
C PRO A 267 5.70 3.47 -30.87
N ILE A 268 5.74 2.62 -29.84
CA ILE A 268 6.15 1.21 -29.90
C ILE A 268 5.04 0.34 -29.27
N GLY A 269 4.71 -0.79 -29.90
CA GLY A 269 3.65 -1.71 -29.48
C GLY A 269 2.27 -1.40 -30.08
N PRO A 270 1.21 -2.16 -29.74
CA PRO A 270 1.24 -3.37 -28.90
C PRO A 270 1.84 -4.59 -29.60
N PHE A 271 2.70 -5.35 -28.90
CA PHE A 271 3.26 -6.61 -29.39
C PHE A 271 2.31 -7.81 -29.31
N LYS A 272 1.38 -7.81 -28.35
CA LYS A 272 0.35 -8.86 -28.18
C LYS A 272 -0.60 -8.97 -29.39
N GLY A 273 -0.50 -8.03 -30.35
CA GLY A 273 -1.39 -7.91 -31.48
C GLY A 273 -2.71 -7.24 -31.08
N LYS A 274 -3.35 -6.53 -32.01
CA LYS A 274 -4.71 -6.03 -31.77
C LYS A 274 -5.62 -7.25 -31.74
N SER A 275 -6.08 -7.66 -30.56
CA SER A 275 -7.14 -8.66 -30.45
C SER A 275 -8.28 -8.20 -31.36
N ALA A 276 -8.60 -8.99 -32.37
CA ALA A 276 -9.61 -8.63 -33.36
C ALA A 276 -10.86 -8.25 -32.59
N LYS A 277 -11.29 -6.98 -32.68
CA LYS A 277 -12.53 -6.54 -32.05
C LYS A 277 -13.62 -7.50 -32.52
N VAL A 278 -14.06 -8.39 -31.65
CA VAL A 278 -15.23 -9.24 -31.91
C VAL A 278 -16.35 -8.25 -32.16
N LYS A 279 -16.78 -8.14 -33.43
CA LYS A 279 -17.94 -7.33 -33.79
C LYS A 279 -19.09 -7.90 -32.97
N LYS A 280 -19.58 -7.15 -31.99
CA LYS A 280 -20.86 -7.43 -31.36
C LYS A 280 -21.90 -7.31 -32.48
N HIS A 281 -22.41 -8.46 -32.92
CA HIS A 281 -23.59 -8.56 -33.77
C HIS A 281 -24.84 -8.25 -32.94
#